data_AF-A0AAU2EEW0-F1
#
_entry.id   AF-A0AAU2EEW0-F1
#
_cell.length_a   1.000
_cell.length_b   1.000
_cell.length_c   1.000
_cell.angle_alpha   90.00
_cell.angle_beta   90.00
_cell.angle_gamma   90.00
#
_symmetry.space_group_name_H-M   'P 1'
#
loop_
_entity.id
_entity.type
_entity.pdbx_description
1 polymer ?
#
loop_
_entity_poly.entity_id
_entity_poly.type
_entity_poly.pdbx_seq_one_letter_code
_entity_poly.pdbx_strand_id
1 'polypeptide(L)'
;MPDSLSAKPPLPADLFAPWPRQHVDTTEGSPFRRITRTATGAADDWALGPNGAFKQPGLSLADIIHTSVEQALLHLLELGLIDIDTERLATAKGVPVRRRDSRPAEGEVTE
;
A
#
# COMPACT_ATOMS: atom_id res chain seq x y z
N MET A 1 21.01 -17.17 14.83
CA MET A 1 21.27 -15.92 14.09
C MET A 1 20.35 -14.88 14.69
N PRO A 2 20.88 -13.76 15.21
CA PRO A 2 20.15 -12.88 16.11
C PRO A 2 19.04 -12.14 15.36
N ASP A 3 18.00 -11.79 16.13
CA ASP A 3 16.80 -11.07 15.75
C ASP A 3 17.04 -9.93 14.76
N SER A 4 16.74 -10.17 13.48
CA SER A 4 16.28 -9.11 12.60
C SER A 4 14.80 -8.87 12.90
N LEU A 5 14.47 -8.45 14.12
CA LEU A 5 13.22 -7.74 14.36
C LEU A 5 13.31 -6.49 13.48
N SER A 6 12.72 -6.61 12.29
CA SER A 6 12.76 -5.64 11.19
C SER A 6 12.53 -4.24 11.75
N ALA A 7 13.60 -3.46 11.86
CA ALA A 7 13.49 -2.09 12.34
C ALA A 7 12.52 -1.36 11.42
N LYS A 8 11.40 -0.90 11.99
CA LYS A 8 10.41 -0.09 11.28
C LYS A 8 11.16 1.05 10.56
N PRO A 9 10.79 1.41 9.33
CA PRO A 9 11.49 2.48 8.62
C PRO A 9 11.56 3.76 9.46
N PRO A 10 12.63 4.55 9.37
CA PRO A 10 12.70 5.80 10.11
C PRO A 10 11.59 6.77 9.65
N LEU A 11 11.08 7.57 10.60
CA LEU A 11 10.18 8.68 10.28
C LEU A 11 10.97 9.83 9.64
N PRO A 12 10.34 10.71 8.84
CA PRO A 12 11.00 11.91 8.36
C PRO A 12 11.46 12.79 9.53
N ALA A 13 12.59 13.49 9.36
CA ALA A 13 13.18 14.34 10.40
C ALA A 13 12.27 15.54 10.76
N ASP A 14 11.60 16.10 9.76
CA ASP A 14 10.66 17.22 9.86
C ASP A 14 9.46 17.05 8.91
N LEU A 15 8.53 18.02 8.92
CA LEU A 15 7.27 17.96 8.19
C LEU A 15 7.42 17.94 6.66
N PHE A 16 8.51 18.50 6.13
CA PHE A 16 8.74 18.65 4.69
C PHE A 16 9.87 17.75 4.19
N ALA A 17 10.61 17.11 5.10
CA ALA A 17 11.63 16.13 4.79
C ALA A 17 11.02 14.93 4.03
N PRO A 18 11.76 14.36 3.08
CA PRO A 18 11.30 13.19 2.37
C PRO A 18 11.13 12.00 3.34
N TRP A 19 10.04 11.25 3.17
CA TRP A 19 9.85 9.99 3.87
C TRP A 19 10.93 8.98 3.46
N PRO A 20 11.71 8.42 4.40
CA PRO A 20 12.66 7.36 4.12
C PRO A 20 11.94 6.17 3.49
N ARG A 21 12.35 5.79 2.28
CA ARG A 21 11.71 4.70 1.52
C ARG A 21 12.46 3.41 1.71
N GLN A 22 11.73 2.32 1.90
CA GLN A 22 12.30 0.98 1.83
C GLN A 22 12.25 0.48 0.40
N HIS A 23 13.33 -0.17 -0.03
CA HIS A 23 13.32 -0.92 -1.28
C HIS A 23 12.40 -2.14 -1.12
N VAL A 24 11.40 -2.26 -1.98
CA VAL A 24 10.47 -3.39 -2.03
C VAL A 24 10.71 -4.11 -3.34
N ASP A 25 11.01 -5.40 -3.28
CA ASP A 25 11.15 -6.23 -4.48
C ASP A 25 9.77 -6.46 -5.12
N THR A 26 9.58 -5.91 -6.32
CA THR A 26 8.32 -5.97 -7.07
C THR A 26 8.39 -6.94 -8.27
N THR A 27 9.43 -7.76 -8.36
CA THR A 27 9.58 -8.79 -9.39
C THR A 27 8.52 -9.90 -9.23
N GLU A 28 8.23 -10.62 -10.32
CA GLU A 28 7.26 -11.72 -10.28
C GLU A 28 7.71 -12.83 -9.33
N GLY A 29 6.76 -13.39 -8.58
CA GLY A 29 7.03 -14.42 -7.59
C GLY A 29 7.54 -13.91 -6.23
N SER A 30 7.88 -12.62 -6.11
CA SER A 30 8.31 -12.01 -4.84
C SER A 30 7.21 -12.08 -3.77
N PRO A 31 7.57 -12.03 -2.47
CA PRO A 31 6.59 -11.95 -1.39
C PRO A 31 5.62 -10.77 -1.55
N PHE A 32 6.11 -9.62 -2.01
CA PHE A 32 5.26 -8.47 -2.29
C PHE A 32 4.21 -8.78 -3.36
N ARG A 33 4.56 -9.47 -4.45
CA ARG A 33 3.59 -9.85 -5.49
C ARG A 33 2.56 -10.85 -4.98
N ARG A 34 2.95 -11.77 -4.10
CA ARG A 34 2.01 -12.71 -3.46
C ARG A 34 1.00 -11.96 -2.58
N ILE A 35 1.47 -11.07 -1.71
CA ILE A 35 0.63 -10.21 -0.87
C ILE A 35 -0.30 -9.35 -1.73
N THR A 36 0.25 -8.73 -2.78
CA THR A 36 -0.53 -7.92 -3.73
C THR A 36 -1.65 -8.74 -4.37
N ARG A 37 -1.36 -9.97 -4.83
CA ARG A 37 -2.37 -10.85 -5.43
C ARG A 37 -3.49 -11.21 -4.44
N THR A 38 -3.15 -11.50 -3.19
CA THR A 38 -4.13 -11.77 -2.13
C THR A 38 -5.02 -10.56 -1.86
N ALA A 39 -4.42 -9.37 -1.71
CA ALA A 39 -5.14 -8.13 -1.48
C ALA A 39 -6.06 -7.76 -2.65
N THR A 40 -5.56 -7.88 -3.89
CA THR A 40 -6.35 -7.66 -5.10
C THR A 40 -7.50 -8.65 -5.21
N GLY A 41 -7.28 -9.93 -4.88
CA GLY A 41 -8.36 -10.92 -4.88
C GLY A 41 -9.49 -10.57 -3.91
N ALA A 42 -9.16 -10.10 -2.71
CA ALA A 42 -10.16 -9.64 -1.74
C ALA A 42 -10.94 -8.40 -2.23
N ALA A 43 -10.23 -7.43 -2.83
CA ALA A 43 -10.86 -6.26 -3.42
C ALA A 43 -11.77 -6.62 -4.60
N ASP A 44 -11.32 -7.49 -5.49
CA ASP A 44 -12.07 -7.91 -6.68
C ASP A 44 -13.30 -8.73 -6.33
N ASP A 45 -13.23 -9.62 -5.34
CA ASP A 45 -14.38 -10.40 -4.87
C ASP A 45 -15.49 -9.47 -4.34
N TRP A 46 -15.10 -8.46 -3.55
CA TRP A 46 -16.04 -7.45 -3.07
C TRP A 46 -16.60 -6.56 -4.20
N ALA A 47 -15.75 -6.12 -5.15
CA ALA A 47 -16.17 -5.17 -6.17
C ALA A 47 -16.99 -5.83 -7.31
N LEU A 48 -16.57 -7.01 -7.76
CA LEU A 48 -17.05 -7.69 -8.97
C LEU A 48 -17.86 -8.95 -8.69
N GLY A 49 -17.94 -9.39 -7.43
CA GLY A 49 -18.68 -10.56 -7.01
C GLY A 49 -20.18 -10.53 -7.35
N PRO A 50 -20.92 -11.61 -7.08
CA PRO A 50 -22.35 -11.70 -7.37
C PRO A 50 -23.17 -10.54 -6.80
N ASN A 51 -22.81 -10.09 -5.59
CA ASN A 51 -23.41 -8.95 -4.89
C ASN A 51 -22.48 -7.72 -4.84
N GLY A 52 -21.47 -7.70 -5.71
CA GLY A 52 -20.39 -6.73 -5.63
C GLY A 52 -20.83 -5.31 -5.98
N ALA A 53 -20.06 -4.33 -5.50
CA ALA A 53 -20.38 -2.91 -5.59
C ALA A 53 -20.66 -2.42 -7.00
N PHE A 54 -20.02 -2.99 -8.02
CA PHE A 54 -20.25 -2.61 -9.42
C PHE A 54 -21.69 -2.90 -9.89
N LYS A 55 -22.36 -3.88 -9.29
CA LYS A 55 -23.75 -4.25 -9.61
C LYS A 55 -24.77 -3.49 -8.77
N GLN A 56 -24.33 -2.73 -7.77
CA GLN A 56 -25.21 -1.98 -6.89
C GLN A 56 -25.46 -0.57 -7.45
N PRO A 57 -26.72 -0.19 -7.73
CA PRO A 57 -27.03 1.14 -8.21
C PRO A 57 -26.78 2.18 -7.10
N GLY A 58 -26.19 3.32 -7.48
CA GLY A 58 -26.02 4.47 -6.58
C GLY A 58 -24.65 4.62 -5.94
N LEU A 59 -23.72 3.67 -6.13
CA LEU A 59 -22.34 3.84 -5.69
C LEU A 59 -21.53 4.64 -6.71
N SER A 60 -20.79 5.64 -6.24
CA SER A 60 -19.85 6.37 -7.08
C SER A 60 -18.56 5.57 -7.29
N LEU A 61 -17.79 5.92 -8.31
CA LEU A 61 -16.46 5.33 -8.53
C LEU A 61 -15.53 5.56 -7.31
N ALA A 62 -15.65 6.70 -6.63
CA ALA A 62 -14.88 6.98 -5.43
C ALA A 62 -15.22 6.01 -4.28
N ASP A 63 -16.51 5.71 -4.09
CA ASP A 63 -16.97 4.75 -3.07
C ASP A 63 -16.41 3.35 -3.36
N ILE A 64 -16.46 2.93 -4.63
CA ILE A 64 -15.92 1.63 -5.06
C ILE A 64 -14.42 1.55 -4.75
N ILE A 65 -13.65 2.59 -5.08
CA ILE A 65 -12.20 2.61 -4.82
C ILE A 65 -11.93 2.59 -3.30
N HIS A 66 -12.58 3.44 -2.53
CA HIS A 66 -12.36 3.53 -1.09
C HIS A 66 -12.66 2.21 -0.38
N THR A 67 -13.80 1.60 -0.67
CA THR A 67 -14.16 0.33 -0.02
C THR A 67 -13.32 -0.83 -0.54
N SER A 68 -12.92 -0.84 -1.82
CA SER A 68 -11.98 -1.85 -2.32
C SER A 68 -10.63 -1.82 -1.58
N VAL A 69 -10.12 -0.62 -1.29
CA VAL A 69 -8.91 -0.43 -0.48
C VAL A 69 -9.16 -0.90 0.96
N GLU A 70 -10.31 -0.57 1.54
CA GLU A 70 -10.69 -1.03 2.88
C GLU A 70 -10.73 -2.57 2.97
N GLN A 71 -11.39 -3.25 2.02
CA GLN A 71 -11.46 -4.71 2.00
C GLN A 71 -10.08 -5.36 1.85
N ALA A 72 -9.24 -4.82 0.97
CA ALA A 72 -7.86 -5.28 0.84
C ALA A 72 -7.08 -5.15 2.15
N LEU A 73 -7.19 -4.00 2.84
CA LEU A 73 -6.50 -3.76 4.11
C LEU A 73 -7.02 -4.67 5.22
N LEU A 74 -8.35 -4.84 5.34
CA LEU A 74 -8.95 -5.75 6.31
C LEU A 74 -8.44 -7.18 6.12
N HIS A 75 -8.42 -7.68 4.88
CA HIS A 75 -7.97 -9.03 4.63
C HIS A 75 -6.48 -9.23 4.94
N LEU A 76 -5.64 -8.23 4.64
CA LEU A 76 -4.22 -8.28 5.02
C LEU A 76 -4.01 -8.23 6.54
N LEU A 77 -4.86 -7.51 7.29
CA LEU A 77 -4.84 -7.49 8.75
C LEU A 77 -5.28 -8.83 9.35
N GLU A 78 -6.36 -9.42 8.84
CA GLU A 78 -6.86 -10.73 9.28
C GLU A 78 -5.82 -11.84 9.10
N LEU A 79 -5.05 -11.78 8.01
CA LEU A 79 -3.96 -12.72 7.74
C LEU A 79 -2.67 -12.42 8.52
N GLY A 80 -2.61 -11.32 9.29
CA GLY A 80 -1.43 -10.89 10.03
C GLY A 80 -0.26 -10.45 9.13
N LEU A 81 -0.53 -10.03 7.89
CA LEU A 81 0.49 -9.61 6.92
C LEU A 81 0.86 -8.14 7.05
N ILE A 82 -0.04 -7.33 7.62
CA ILE A 82 0.19 -5.94 8.00
C ILE A 82 -0.31 -5.71 9.43
N ASP A 83 0.14 -4.63 10.05
CA ASP A 83 -0.25 -4.23 11.40
C ASP A 83 -0.51 -2.72 11.45
N ILE A 84 -1.36 -2.28 12.39
CA ILE A 84 -1.71 -0.87 12.59
C ILE A 84 -0.84 -0.30 13.71
N ASP A 85 0.15 0.50 13.31
CA ASP A 85 1.02 1.21 14.25
C ASP A 85 0.49 2.61 14.57
N THR A 86 -0.43 2.70 15.53
CA THR A 86 -1.10 3.95 15.92
C THR A 86 -0.14 4.97 16.53
N GLU A 87 0.89 4.52 17.27
CA GLU A 87 1.90 5.42 17.85
C GLU A 87 2.72 6.10 16.77
N ARG A 88 3.11 5.33 15.75
CA ARG A 88 3.85 5.85 14.61
C ARG A 88 2.99 6.75 13.72
N LEU A 89 1.70 6.45 13.58
CA LEU A 89 0.75 7.32 12.90
C LEU A 89 0.63 8.69 13.61
N ALA A 90 0.57 8.69 14.94
CA ALA A 90 0.51 9.92 15.73
C ALA A 90 1.81 10.73 15.69
N THR A 91 2.97 10.06 15.58
CA THR A 91 4.30 10.69 15.58
C THR A 91 4.77 11.11 14.18
N ALA A 92 4.15 10.58 13.13
CA ALA A 92 4.48 10.84 11.74
C ALA A 92 4.25 12.31 11.36
N LYS A 93 5.35 13.06 11.16
CA LYS A 93 5.30 14.44 10.65
C LYS A 93 4.96 14.42 9.15
N GLY A 94 3.68 14.59 8.85
CA GLY A 94 3.11 14.62 7.50
C GLY A 94 2.94 13.22 6.88
N VAL A 95 1.75 12.87 6.42
CA VAL A 95 1.49 11.56 5.77
C VAL A 95 1.83 11.64 4.28
N PRO A 96 2.60 10.69 3.71
CA PRO A 96 2.92 10.73 2.29
C PRO A 96 1.67 10.39 1.47
N VAL A 97 1.00 11.41 0.92
CA VAL A 97 -0.19 11.22 0.07
C VAL A 97 0.19 10.80 -1.36
N ARG A 98 1.47 10.89 -1.75
CA ARG A 98 1.94 10.55 -3.10
C ARG A 98 3.25 9.77 -3.08
N ARG A 99 3.24 8.62 -3.75
CA ARG A 99 4.47 7.93 -4.18
C ARG A 99 4.95 8.64 -5.44
N ARG A 100 6.01 9.47 -5.36
CA ARG A 100 6.75 9.84 -6.60
C ARG A 100 7.40 8.56 -7.10
N ASP A 101 6.92 7.99 -8.20
CA ASP A 101 7.58 6.86 -8.83
C ASP A 101 9.02 7.26 -9.14
N SER A 102 9.97 6.55 -8.53
CA SER A 102 11.37 6.62 -8.90
C SER A 102 11.60 5.76 -10.15
N ARG A 103 10.88 6.07 -11.23
CA ARG A 103 11.40 5.75 -12.56
C ARG A 103 12.46 6.81 -12.86
N PRO A 104 13.69 6.44 -13.24
CA PRO A 104 14.59 7.41 -13.83
C PRO A 104 13.86 8.05 -15.02
N ALA A 105 13.99 9.36 -15.17
CA ALA A 105 13.58 10.02 -16.39
C ALA A 105 14.37 9.38 -17.53
N GLU A 106 13.72 8.55 -18.35
CA GLU A 106 14.29 8.11 -19.61
C GLU A 106 14.50 9.36 -20.46
N GLY A 107 15.73 9.84 -20.55
CA GLY A 107 16.08 10.97 -21.41
C GLY A 107 17.06 11.98 -20.82
N GLU A 108 18.21 11.54 -20.32
CA GLU A 108 19.44 12.34 -20.44
C GLU A 108 20.26 11.71 -21.57
N VAL A 109 19.94 12.10 -22.81
CA VAL A 109 20.90 11.98 -23.91
C VAL A 109 21.90 13.12 -23.68
N THR A 110 23.05 12.79 -23.12
CA THR A 110 24.21 13.67 -23.10
C THR A 110 24.82 13.61 -24.49
N GLU A 111 24.65 14.69 -25.27
CA GLU A 111 25.61 15.04 -26.33
C GLU A 111 26.86 15.68 -25.71
#